data_AF-A0A6P0WZT3-F1
#
_entry.id   AF-A0A6P0WZT3-F1
#
_cell.length_a   1.000
_cell.length_b   1.000
_cell.length_c   1.000
_cell.angle_alpha   90.00
_cell.angle_beta   90.00
_cell.angle_gamma   90.00
#
_symmetry.space_group_name_H-M   'P 1'
#
loop_
_entity.id
_entity.type
_entity.pdbx_description
1 polymer ?
#
loop_
_entity_poly.entity_id
_entity_poly.type
_entity_poly.pdbx_seq_one_letter_code
_entity_poly.pdbx_strand_id
1 'polypeptide(L)'
;MPDAVILTALPVEYLAVRKHLIELEEKEHPQGTIYEQGKFVAQGQTWEVGIAEVGAGNSGAAVEAERAIAYFQPNILFFVGIAGGIKDVAIGDVVVATEVYNYESGKVGQQFFTRPKAGKSAYRVLQRAKFEAKQEEWLQRLETASARQPSVFVAPIVAGEKVIASRQSDLFESLRKSYNDAIALEMEGFGFLDAAFAYPKIQAVVIRGISDLIEGKNDDSVEPEDIRQAKAAQHASAFAFEMLTKLEKTSSLQSTVSKVTQRFYSQKMRRLALVGLFIVAFLMVLSGEGWYHQHKLLENPVVVLVANFEDPKDDKWGVTTNIISQLEDALTEYEDVEVKALNEEITAQEGIKVARAKGEKHHADIVLWGWYHKTDSDVQVTVKFEILENLRLLSELKTKPLIQEIAKLDNFEIQTQLSEETSYLTLFTIGLVRYEAKDYENAILRFTRALEFVTDAEQAIVQDVTLDTLYFYRGAAYYTKGELDLAITNYNQAIKINPEYALAYYNRGYTYSKLGNKQKVIQDFKKAAKLYAKQGNTAK
;
A
#
# COMPACT_ATOMS: atom_id res chain seq x y z
N MET A 1 12.80 -13.72 12.46
CA MET A 1 11.43 -13.34 12.85
C MET A 1 10.48 -14.04 11.90
N PRO A 2 9.29 -14.48 12.36
CA PRO A 2 8.39 -15.29 11.55
C PRO A 2 7.89 -14.54 10.31
N ASP A 3 7.83 -15.24 9.17
CA ASP A 3 7.30 -14.72 7.91
C ASP A 3 5.78 -14.50 7.96
N ALA A 4 5.11 -15.32 8.77
CA ALA A 4 3.67 -15.30 9.00
C ALA A 4 3.36 -15.43 10.49
N VAL A 5 2.32 -14.73 10.95
CA VAL A 5 1.76 -14.95 12.29
C VAL A 5 0.32 -15.43 12.14
N ILE A 6 -0.05 -16.45 12.92
CA ILE A 6 -1.42 -16.98 12.99
C ILE A 6 -1.95 -16.80 14.41
N LEU A 7 -3.00 -16.01 14.54
CA LEU A 7 -3.72 -15.82 15.80
C LEU A 7 -4.95 -16.73 15.82
N THR A 8 -5.24 -17.28 16.99
CA THR A 8 -6.42 -18.13 17.26
C THR A 8 -7.10 -17.67 18.53
N ALA A 9 -8.41 -17.87 18.66
CA ALA A 9 -9.18 -17.46 19.83
C ALA A 9 -9.21 -18.54 20.93
N LEU A 10 -9.30 -19.82 20.54
CA LEU A 10 -9.55 -20.94 21.44
C LEU A 10 -8.42 -21.98 21.45
N PRO A 11 -8.25 -22.76 22.54
CA PRO A 11 -7.24 -23.82 22.61
C PRO A 11 -7.36 -24.88 21.50
N VAL A 12 -8.58 -25.23 21.12
CA VAL A 12 -8.82 -26.22 20.05
C VAL A 12 -8.33 -25.72 18.68
N GLU A 13 -8.46 -24.42 18.44
CA GLU A 13 -7.99 -23.76 17.22
C GLU A 13 -6.46 -23.66 17.23
N TYR A 14 -5.89 -23.23 18.36
CA TYR A 14 -4.46 -23.18 18.58
C TYR A 14 -3.79 -24.53 18.28
N LEU A 15 -4.32 -25.61 18.89
CA LEU A 15 -3.81 -26.96 18.68
C LEU A 15 -3.97 -27.42 17.22
N ALA A 16 -5.07 -27.06 16.56
CA ALA A 16 -5.28 -27.40 15.14
C ALA A 16 -4.31 -26.68 14.20
N VAL A 17 -3.88 -25.44 14.52
CA VAL A 17 -2.85 -24.71 13.79
C VAL A 17 -1.46 -25.29 14.10
N ARG A 18 -1.15 -25.49 15.38
CA ARG A 18 0.14 -26.00 15.88
C ARG A 18 0.53 -27.34 15.25
N LYS A 19 -0.43 -28.21 14.95
CA LYS A 19 -0.22 -29.52 14.31
C LYS A 19 0.50 -29.44 12.95
N HIS A 20 0.42 -28.30 12.24
CA HIS A 20 1.09 -28.12 10.95
C HIS A 20 2.57 -27.70 11.08
N LEU A 21 3.02 -27.38 12.30
CA LEU A 21 4.35 -26.84 12.56
C LEU A 21 5.28 -27.91 13.13
N ILE A 22 6.57 -27.80 12.77
CA ILE A 22 7.68 -28.57 13.32
C ILE A 22 8.70 -27.63 13.95
N GLU A 23 9.64 -28.15 14.75
CA GLU A 23 10.71 -27.34 15.37
C GLU A 23 10.15 -26.14 16.17
N LEU A 24 9.22 -26.41 17.08
CA LEU A 24 8.55 -25.38 17.88
C LEU A 24 9.46 -24.82 18.97
N GLU A 25 9.47 -23.51 19.09
CA GLU A 25 10.22 -22.72 20.06
C GLU A 25 9.31 -21.71 20.75
N GLU A 26 9.43 -21.55 22.06
CA GLU A 26 8.73 -20.49 22.79
C GLU A 26 9.41 -19.13 22.56
N LYS A 27 8.60 -18.08 22.33
CA LYS A 27 9.03 -16.68 22.22
C LYS A 27 8.16 -15.85 23.15
N GLU A 28 8.75 -15.42 24.27
CA GLU A 28 8.10 -14.51 25.20
C GLU A 28 8.24 -13.05 24.73
N HIS A 29 7.11 -12.37 24.58
CA HIS A 29 7.04 -10.93 24.34
C HIS A 29 7.43 -10.17 25.62
N PRO A 30 8.11 -9.00 25.55
CA PRO A 30 8.50 -8.27 26.76
C PRO A 30 7.33 -7.86 27.68
N GLN A 31 6.11 -7.83 27.15
CA GLN A 31 4.86 -7.53 27.86
C GLN A 31 4.09 -8.78 28.30
N GLY A 32 4.68 -9.98 28.15
CA GLY A 32 4.20 -11.23 28.76
C GLY A 32 3.36 -12.17 27.87
N THR A 33 3.03 -11.80 26.63
CA THR A 33 2.43 -12.76 25.69
C THR A 33 3.45 -13.84 25.32
N ILE A 34 3.05 -15.10 25.40
CA ILE A 34 3.86 -16.23 24.96
C ILE A 34 3.39 -16.63 23.56
N TYR A 35 4.29 -16.55 22.59
CA TYR A 35 4.11 -17.12 21.26
C TYR A 35 4.86 -18.45 21.16
N GLU A 36 4.33 -19.40 20.40
CA GLU A 36 5.16 -20.48 19.84
C GLU A 36 5.55 -20.07 18.40
N GLN A 37 6.82 -20.27 18.05
CA GLN A 37 7.30 -20.13 16.67
C GLN A 37 7.71 -21.51 16.17
N GLY A 38 7.25 -21.91 14.98
CA GLY A 38 7.65 -23.17 14.37
C GLY A 38 7.80 -23.05 12.85
N LYS A 39 8.32 -24.11 12.24
CA LYS A 39 8.52 -24.21 10.80
C LYS A 39 7.39 -24.95 10.12
N PHE A 40 7.00 -24.48 8.95
CA PHE A 40 6.10 -25.19 8.04
C PHE A 40 6.79 -25.39 6.69
N VAL A 41 6.99 -26.65 6.28
CA VAL A 41 7.69 -27.00 5.05
C VAL A 41 6.70 -27.53 4.02
N ALA A 42 6.54 -26.82 2.90
CA ALA A 42 5.68 -27.24 1.80
C ALA A 42 6.24 -26.78 0.45
N GLN A 43 6.15 -27.63 -0.57
CA GLN A 43 6.56 -27.34 -1.96
C GLN A 43 7.99 -26.74 -2.09
N GLY A 44 8.92 -27.18 -1.24
CA GLY A 44 10.31 -26.68 -1.24
C GLY A 44 10.51 -25.32 -0.58
N GLN A 45 9.49 -24.79 0.11
CA GLN A 45 9.56 -23.56 0.90
C GLN A 45 9.42 -23.86 2.40
N THR A 46 10.23 -23.23 3.24
CA THR A 46 10.20 -23.36 4.71
C THR A 46 9.73 -22.07 5.36
N TRP A 47 8.52 -22.01 5.89
CA TRP A 47 7.91 -20.86 6.55
C TRP A 47 8.23 -20.84 8.02
N GLU A 48 8.71 -19.70 8.52
CA GLU A 48 8.74 -19.42 9.95
C GLU A 48 7.37 -18.85 10.36
N VAL A 49 6.64 -19.55 11.23
CA VAL A 49 5.26 -19.20 11.62
C VAL A 49 5.19 -18.99 13.11
N GLY A 50 4.81 -17.79 13.54
CA GLY A 50 4.45 -17.48 14.92
C GLY A 50 2.97 -17.79 15.18
N ILE A 51 2.64 -18.36 16.33
CA ILE A 51 1.27 -18.66 16.74
C ILE A 51 0.99 -18.20 18.16
N ALA A 52 -0.22 -17.71 18.42
CA ALA A 52 -0.70 -17.37 19.77
C ALA A 52 -2.22 -17.55 19.91
N GLU A 53 -2.63 -17.94 21.11
CA GLU A 53 -4.02 -17.93 21.56
C GLU A 53 -4.36 -16.58 22.20
N VAL A 54 -5.38 -15.89 21.67
CA VAL A 54 -5.70 -14.49 22.03
C VAL A 54 -6.93 -14.37 22.92
N GLY A 55 -7.71 -15.45 23.07
CA GLY A 55 -9.00 -15.45 23.73
C GLY A 55 -10.13 -14.89 22.85
N ALA A 56 -11.35 -14.92 23.40
CA ALA A 56 -12.54 -14.48 22.67
C ALA A 56 -12.77 -12.96 22.76
N GLY A 57 -13.35 -12.38 21.71
CA GLY A 57 -13.76 -10.98 21.64
C GLY A 57 -12.84 -10.06 20.84
N ASN A 58 -13.40 -8.99 20.27
CA ASN A 58 -12.71 -8.11 19.32
C ASN A 58 -11.61 -7.29 19.99
N SER A 59 -11.80 -6.91 21.26
CA SER A 59 -10.82 -6.06 21.96
C SER A 59 -9.51 -6.80 22.21
N GLY A 60 -9.58 -8.07 22.65
CA GLY A 60 -8.39 -8.91 22.84
C GLY A 60 -7.70 -9.21 21.51
N ALA A 61 -8.49 -9.58 20.50
CA ALA A 61 -8.01 -9.80 19.14
C ALA A 61 -7.27 -8.59 18.54
N ALA A 62 -7.79 -7.38 18.74
CA ALA A 62 -7.17 -6.15 18.23
C ALA A 62 -5.82 -5.87 18.91
N VAL A 63 -5.78 -5.96 20.25
CA VAL A 63 -4.54 -5.73 21.03
C VAL A 63 -3.47 -6.74 20.65
N GLU A 64 -3.83 -8.00 20.51
CA GLU A 64 -2.87 -9.06 20.21
C GLU A 64 -2.42 -9.02 18.75
N ALA A 65 -3.29 -8.62 17.82
CA ALA A 65 -2.91 -8.35 16.43
C ALA A 65 -1.89 -7.21 16.34
N GLU A 66 -2.13 -6.07 16.98
CA GLU A 66 -1.18 -4.94 17.02
C GLU A 66 0.16 -5.37 17.62
N ARG A 67 0.13 -6.08 18.74
CA ARG A 67 1.33 -6.56 19.43
C ARG A 67 2.15 -7.51 18.55
N ALA A 68 1.50 -8.50 17.95
CA ALA A 68 2.15 -9.46 17.07
C ALA A 68 2.75 -8.77 15.83
N ILE A 69 2.06 -7.77 15.28
CA ILE A 69 2.54 -6.95 14.17
C ILE A 69 3.79 -6.18 14.57
N ALA A 70 3.73 -5.44 15.68
CA ALA A 70 4.84 -4.61 16.16
C ALA A 70 6.07 -5.45 16.51
N TYR A 71 5.87 -6.62 17.12
CA TYR A 71 6.95 -7.47 17.60
C TYR A 71 7.64 -8.26 16.48
N PHE A 72 6.86 -8.88 15.59
CA PHE A 72 7.41 -9.78 14.58
C PHE A 72 7.57 -9.16 13.19
N GLN A 73 6.87 -8.05 12.92
CA GLN A 73 6.80 -7.41 11.60
C GLN A 73 6.50 -8.40 10.45
N PRO A 74 5.44 -9.24 10.57
CA PRO A 74 5.18 -10.28 9.59
C PRO A 74 4.60 -9.70 8.29
N ASN A 75 4.79 -10.42 7.18
CA ASN A 75 4.14 -10.07 5.91
C ASN A 75 2.71 -10.61 5.82
N ILE A 76 2.46 -11.74 6.48
CA ILE A 76 1.18 -12.45 6.49
C ILE A 76 0.66 -12.50 7.93
N LEU A 77 -0.61 -12.15 8.12
CA LEU A 77 -1.27 -12.26 9.42
C LEU A 77 -2.61 -12.97 9.23
N PHE A 78 -2.75 -14.18 9.75
CA PHE A 78 -4.02 -14.91 9.67
C PHE A 78 -4.69 -14.95 11.03
N PHE A 79 -6.01 -14.80 11.05
CA PHE A 79 -6.81 -15.23 12.19
C PHE A 79 -7.54 -16.51 11.80
N VAL A 80 -7.13 -17.63 12.38
CA VAL A 80 -7.75 -18.94 12.12
C VAL A 80 -8.58 -19.34 13.33
N GLY A 81 -9.82 -19.77 13.11
CA GLY A 81 -10.68 -20.19 14.20
C GLY A 81 -11.96 -20.88 13.74
N ILE A 82 -12.97 -20.92 14.61
CA ILE A 82 -14.29 -21.49 14.34
C ILE A 82 -15.39 -20.41 14.36
N ALA A 83 -16.48 -20.67 13.65
CA ALA A 83 -17.64 -19.80 13.61
C ALA A 83 -18.94 -20.61 13.54
N GLY A 84 -20.03 -19.97 13.97
CA GLY A 84 -21.38 -20.48 13.75
C GLY A 84 -21.88 -20.11 12.35
N GLY A 85 -22.40 -21.07 11.59
CA GLY A 85 -23.00 -20.84 10.29
C GLY A 85 -24.37 -20.16 10.40
N ILE A 86 -24.59 -19.12 9.60
CA ILE A 86 -25.86 -18.37 9.51
C ILE A 86 -26.74 -18.94 8.39
N LYS A 87 -26.16 -19.12 7.20
CA LYS A 87 -26.87 -19.55 5.99
C LYS A 87 -25.87 -20.10 4.96
N ASP A 88 -26.37 -20.87 4.00
CA ASP A 88 -25.62 -21.32 2.81
C ASP A 88 -24.36 -22.16 3.08
N VAL A 89 -24.12 -22.55 4.34
CA VAL A 89 -22.96 -23.34 4.80
C VAL A 89 -23.43 -24.54 5.63
N ALA A 90 -22.59 -25.57 5.71
CA ALA A 90 -22.77 -26.73 6.57
C ALA A 90 -21.63 -26.89 7.57
N ILE A 91 -21.85 -27.70 8.61
CA ILE A 91 -20.82 -28.05 9.59
C ILE A 91 -19.63 -28.69 8.89
N GLY A 92 -18.43 -28.21 9.22
CA GLY A 92 -17.17 -28.58 8.59
C GLY A 92 -16.83 -27.79 7.34
N ASP A 93 -17.74 -26.97 6.79
CA ASP A 93 -17.34 -26.04 5.73
C ASP A 93 -16.39 -24.97 6.29
N VAL A 94 -15.59 -24.34 5.41
CA VAL A 94 -14.68 -23.25 5.76
C VAL A 94 -15.20 -21.96 5.16
N VAL A 95 -15.09 -20.85 5.89
CA VAL A 95 -15.42 -19.51 5.43
C VAL A 95 -14.18 -18.62 5.56
N VAL A 96 -13.76 -18.04 4.44
CA VAL A 96 -12.76 -16.97 4.43
C VAL A 96 -13.48 -15.64 4.29
N ALA A 97 -13.33 -14.77 5.28
CA ALA A 97 -14.05 -13.51 5.32
C ALA A 97 -13.59 -12.57 4.19
N THR A 98 -14.51 -12.10 3.36
CA THR A 98 -14.23 -10.94 2.48
C THR A 98 -14.14 -9.66 3.31
N GLU A 99 -15.08 -9.53 4.23
CA GLU A 99 -15.17 -8.50 5.24
C GLU A 99 -15.86 -9.07 6.48
N VAL A 100 -15.60 -8.42 7.60
CA VAL A 100 -16.17 -8.77 8.90
C VAL A 100 -16.94 -7.56 9.41
N TYR A 101 -18.26 -7.65 9.43
CA TYR A 101 -19.11 -6.59 9.94
C TYR A 101 -19.14 -6.61 11.47
N ASN A 102 -18.88 -5.46 12.10
CA ASN A 102 -19.19 -5.28 13.52
C ASN A 102 -20.70 -5.06 13.67
N TYR A 103 -21.42 -6.12 14.01
CA TYR A 103 -22.88 -6.07 14.04
C TYR A 103 -23.43 -5.26 15.23
N GLU A 104 -22.59 -4.95 16.21
CA GLU A 104 -22.94 -4.17 17.40
C GLU A 104 -22.70 -2.66 17.23
N SER A 105 -22.06 -2.26 16.12
CA SER A 105 -21.89 -0.84 15.78
C SER A 105 -23.23 -0.21 15.38
N GLY A 106 -23.68 0.77 16.14
CA GLY A 106 -24.97 1.42 15.90
C GLY A 106 -25.34 2.49 16.91
N LYS A 107 -26.58 2.95 16.81
CA LYS A 107 -27.20 3.91 17.74
C LYS A 107 -28.44 3.28 18.35
N VAL A 108 -28.55 3.31 19.68
CA VAL A 108 -29.74 2.84 20.40
C VAL A 108 -30.72 4.01 20.59
N GLY A 109 -31.97 3.81 20.17
CA GLY A 109 -33.14 4.61 20.52
C GLY A 109 -34.27 3.70 21.01
N GLN A 110 -35.51 3.92 20.56
CA GLN A 110 -36.61 2.95 20.73
C GLN A 110 -36.37 1.62 20.01
N GLN A 111 -35.51 1.65 18.99
CA GLN A 111 -34.97 0.47 18.30
C GLN A 111 -33.48 0.68 18.08
N PHE A 112 -32.74 -0.40 17.82
CA PHE A 112 -31.34 -0.33 17.42
C PHE A 112 -31.23 0.05 15.94
N PHE A 113 -30.45 1.09 15.64
CA PHE A 113 -30.13 1.51 14.28
C PHE A 113 -28.69 1.13 13.97
N THR A 114 -28.49 0.20 13.03
CA THR A 114 -27.17 -0.26 12.61
C THR A 114 -26.37 0.88 11.96
N ARG A 115 -25.08 0.93 12.28
CA ARG A 115 -24.07 1.76 11.61
C ARG A 115 -22.91 0.83 11.23
N PRO A 116 -23.03 0.10 10.11
CA PRO A 116 -22.08 -0.93 9.74
C PRO A 116 -20.65 -0.40 9.74
N LYS A 117 -19.82 -0.97 10.60
CA LYS A 117 -18.36 -0.91 10.46
C LYS A 117 -17.92 -2.27 9.90
N ALA A 118 -16.96 -2.26 8.99
CA ALA A 118 -16.47 -3.46 8.34
C ALA A 118 -14.95 -3.46 8.32
N GLY A 119 -14.35 -4.49 8.93
CA GLY A 119 -12.95 -4.81 8.70
C GLY A 119 -12.82 -5.57 7.39
N LYS A 120 -11.84 -5.24 6.54
CA LYS A 120 -11.67 -5.86 5.22
C LYS A 120 -10.42 -6.71 5.18
N SER A 121 -10.55 -7.93 4.65
CA SER A 121 -9.39 -8.78 4.39
C SER A 121 -8.55 -8.21 3.25
N ALA A 122 -7.24 -8.38 3.34
CA ALA A 122 -6.30 -7.88 2.34
C ALA A 122 -6.51 -8.55 0.98
N TYR A 123 -6.42 -7.75 -0.09
CA TYR A 123 -6.82 -8.18 -1.43
C TYR A 123 -6.04 -9.40 -1.94
N ARG A 124 -4.72 -9.47 -1.72
CA ARG A 124 -3.87 -10.56 -2.24
C ARG A 124 -4.27 -11.91 -1.66
N VAL A 125 -4.41 -12.00 -0.33
CA VAL A 125 -4.79 -13.24 0.36
C VAL A 125 -6.23 -13.63 0.07
N LEU A 126 -7.12 -12.66 -0.14
CA LEU A 126 -8.49 -12.92 -0.56
C LEU A 126 -8.58 -13.52 -1.98
N GLN A 127 -7.81 -13.02 -2.94
CA GLN A 127 -7.73 -13.61 -4.28
C GLN A 127 -7.17 -15.03 -4.23
N ARG A 128 -6.16 -15.25 -3.37
CA ARG A 128 -5.58 -16.57 -3.13
C ARG A 128 -6.64 -17.55 -2.60
N ALA A 129 -7.42 -17.14 -1.60
CA ALA A 129 -8.51 -17.92 -1.04
C ALA A 129 -9.58 -18.27 -2.08
N LYS A 130 -10.04 -17.29 -2.89
CA LYS A 130 -11.04 -17.52 -3.95
C LYS A 130 -10.62 -18.56 -4.98
N PHE A 131 -9.33 -18.64 -5.27
CA PHE A 131 -8.82 -19.66 -6.18
C PHE A 131 -8.69 -21.01 -5.48
N GLU A 132 -8.08 -21.08 -4.29
CA GLU A 132 -7.91 -22.38 -3.59
C GLU A 132 -9.25 -22.99 -3.15
N ALA A 133 -10.28 -22.18 -2.90
CA ALA A 133 -11.61 -22.68 -2.58
C ALA A 133 -12.25 -23.55 -3.70
N LYS A 134 -11.75 -23.46 -4.93
CA LYS A 134 -12.19 -24.26 -6.09
C LYS A 134 -11.31 -25.50 -6.32
N GLN A 135 -10.22 -25.62 -5.58
CA GLN A 135 -9.24 -26.68 -5.71
C GLN A 135 -9.52 -27.76 -4.66
N GLU A 136 -9.04 -28.98 -4.91
CA GLU A 136 -9.23 -30.13 -4.02
C GLU A 136 -7.97 -30.45 -3.19
N GLU A 137 -6.83 -29.83 -3.51
CA GLU A 137 -5.53 -30.08 -2.90
C GLU A 137 -5.54 -29.87 -1.38
N TRP A 138 -6.26 -28.86 -0.89
CA TRP A 138 -6.37 -28.61 0.55
C TRP A 138 -7.02 -29.77 1.31
N LEU A 139 -7.88 -30.56 0.66
CA LEU A 139 -8.55 -31.71 1.29
C LEU A 139 -7.57 -32.83 1.62
N GLN A 140 -6.43 -32.87 0.93
CA GLN A 140 -5.35 -33.83 1.22
C GLN A 140 -4.68 -33.56 2.58
N ARG A 141 -4.93 -32.38 3.18
CA ARG A 141 -4.44 -32.00 4.51
C ARG A 141 -5.40 -32.37 5.64
N LEU A 142 -6.57 -32.93 5.31
CA LEU A 142 -7.51 -33.40 6.31
C LEU A 142 -7.08 -34.78 6.81
N GLU A 143 -7.03 -34.98 8.13
CA GLU A 143 -6.62 -36.27 8.72
C GLU A 143 -7.71 -37.34 8.55
N THR A 144 -8.97 -36.93 8.33
CA THR A 144 -10.13 -37.83 8.29
C THR A 144 -10.98 -37.61 7.04
N ALA A 145 -11.30 -38.71 6.37
CA ALA A 145 -12.29 -38.71 5.30
C ALA A 145 -13.68 -38.47 5.92
N SER A 146 -14.29 -37.32 5.60
CA SER A 146 -15.65 -37.03 6.06
C SER A 146 -16.68 -37.60 5.09
N ALA A 147 -17.84 -38.02 5.61
CA ALA A 147 -18.95 -38.53 4.79
C ALA A 147 -19.45 -37.48 3.77
N ARG A 148 -19.29 -36.20 4.08
CA ARG A 148 -19.48 -35.07 3.17
C ARG A 148 -18.15 -34.34 3.02
N GLN A 149 -17.73 -34.13 1.78
CA GLN A 149 -16.57 -33.31 1.46
C GLN A 149 -16.86 -31.84 1.83
N PRO A 150 -16.04 -31.22 2.71
CA PRO A 150 -16.25 -29.83 3.11
C PRO A 150 -16.00 -28.88 1.94
N SER A 151 -16.75 -27.79 1.91
CA SER A 151 -16.61 -26.71 0.93
C SER A 151 -15.95 -25.49 1.55
N VAL A 152 -15.31 -24.65 0.74
CA VAL A 152 -14.80 -23.35 1.17
C VAL A 152 -15.60 -22.23 0.52
N PHE A 153 -16.09 -21.31 1.35
CA PHE A 153 -16.80 -20.12 0.93
C PHE A 153 -15.94 -18.90 1.17
N VAL A 154 -15.99 -17.94 0.24
CA VAL A 154 -15.32 -16.65 0.40
C VAL A 154 -16.39 -15.56 0.39
N ALA A 155 -16.81 -15.13 1.57
CA ALA A 155 -18.01 -14.34 1.77
C ALA A 155 -17.93 -13.46 3.04
N PRO A 156 -18.84 -12.49 3.20
CA PRO A 156 -18.92 -11.69 4.41
C PRO A 156 -19.28 -12.54 5.63
N ILE A 157 -18.77 -12.14 6.78
CA ILE A 157 -19.16 -12.67 8.10
C ILE A 157 -19.44 -11.51 9.05
N VAL A 158 -19.98 -11.81 10.23
CA VAL A 158 -20.26 -10.83 11.27
C VAL A 158 -19.50 -11.18 12.56
N ALA A 159 -19.03 -10.15 13.26
CA ALA A 159 -18.35 -10.27 14.55
C ALA A 159 -18.94 -9.32 15.59
N GLY A 160 -18.93 -9.75 16.85
CA GLY A 160 -19.36 -8.94 17.98
C GLY A 160 -19.19 -9.69 19.30
N GLU A 161 -19.35 -9.00 20.41
CA GLU A 161 -19.09 -9.52 21.75
C GLU A 161 -20.20 -10.45 22.28
N LYS A 162 -21.28 -10.66 21.52
CA LYS A 162 -22.41 -11.52 21.90
C LYS A 162 -22.43 -12.82 21.11
N VAL A 163 -22.71 -13.92 21.81
CA VAL A 163 -23.01 -15.21 21.18
C VAL A 163 -24.51 -15.31 20.91
N ILE A 164 -24.90 -15.68 19.69
CA ILE A 164 -26.30 -15.96 19.37
C ILE A 164 -26.64 -17.39 19.79
N ALA A 165 -27.55 -17.52 20.75
CA ALA A 165 -28.03 -18.81 21.23
C ALA A 165 -29.36 -19.27 20.59
N SER A 166 -30.08 -18.38 19.88
CA SER A 166 -31.41 -18.69 19.32
C SER A 166 -31.75 -17.86 18.09
N ARG A 167 -32.40 -18.49 17.11
CA ARG A 167 -33.01 -17.83 15.94
C ARG A 167 -34.13 -16.85 16.32
N GLN A 168 -34.77 -17.05 17.46
CA GLN A 168 -35.87 -16.18 17.94
C GLN A 168 -35.34 -14.90 18.61
N SER A 169 -34.01 -14.75 18.70
CA SER A 169 -33.43 -13.54 19.28
C SER A 169 -33.62 -12.35 18.35
N ASP A 170 -33.93 -11.19 18.92
CA ASP A 170 -33.96 -9.91 18.20
C ASP A 170 -32.64 -9.64 17.46
N LEU A 171 -31.53 -10.16 18.00
CA LEU A 171 -30.22 -10.05 17.40
C LEU A 171 -30.13 -10.84 16.08
N PHE A 172 -30.65 -12.08 16.03
CA PHE A 172 -30.64 -12.87 14.80
C PHE A 172 -31.49 -12.22 13.70
N GLU A 173 -32.68 -11.72 14.05
CA GLU A 173 -33.54 -10.97 13.12
C GLU A 173 -32.84 -9.68 12.61
N SER A 174 -32.18 -8.95 13.50
CA SER A 174 -31.40 -7.75 13.15
C SER A 174 -30.25 -8.07 12.18
N LEU A 175 -29.54 -9.18 12.40
CA LEU A 175 -28.49 -9.65 11.48
C LEU A 175 -29.06 -9.99 10.11
N ARG A 176 -30.15 -10.75 10.06
CA ARG A 176 -30.80 -11.13 8.80
C ARG A 176 -31.31 -9.92 8.02
N LYS A 177 -31.71 -8.86 8.71
CA LYS A 177 -32.17 -7.61 8.09
C LYS A 177 -31.04 -6.71 7.61
N SER A 178 -29.97 -6.60 8.40
CA SER A 178 -28.93 -5.57 8.21
C SER A 178 -27.65 -6.08 7.54
N TYR A 179 -27.36 -7.38 7.68
CA TYR A 179 -26.15 -8.05 7.22
C TYR A 179 -26.55 -9.35 6.50
N ASN A 180 -27.49 -9.24 5.57
CA ASN A 180 -28.16 -10.40 4.97
C ASN A 180 -27.25 -11.25 4.08
N ASP A 181 -26.09 -10.72 3.70
CA ASP A 181 -25.03 -11.30 2.90
C ASP A 181 -24.06 -12.12 3.75
N ALA A 182 -24.00 -11.89 5.06
CA ALA A 182 -23.15 -12.63 5.97
C ALA A 182 -23.60 -14.09 6.10
N ILE A 183 -22.64 -15.00 6.03
CA ILE A 183 -22.89 -16.46 6.08
C ILE A 183 -22.43 -17.13 7.37
N ALA A 184 -21.62 -16.45 8.18
CA ALA A 184 -21.13 -16.96 9.46
C ALA A 184 -21.02 -15.84 10.51
N LEU A 185 -21.00 -16.23 11.79
CA LEU A 185 -20.89 -15.37 12.97
C LEU A 185 -19.80 -15.87 13.92
N GLU A 186 -18.96 -14.95 14.39
CA GLU A 186 -17.88 -15.18 15.36
C GLU A 186 -17.67 -13.93 16.23
N MET A 187 -16.56 -13.83 16.98
CA MET A 187 -16.41 -12.82 18.04
C MET A 187 -15.13 -11.96 17.93
N GLU A 188 -14.21 -12.25 17.02
CA GLU A 188 -12.86 -11.66 17.02
C GLU A 188 -12.47 -10.92 15.74
N GLY A 189 -13.01 -11.37 14.61
CA GLY A 189 -12.51 -11.05 13.28
C GLY A 189 -12.58 -9.55 12.94
N PHE A 190 -13.52 -8.81 13.52
CA PHE A 190 -13.60 -7.37 13.32
C PHE A 190 -12.44 -6.66 14.01
N GLY A 191 -12.20 -6.91 15.29
CA GLY A 191 -11.11 -6.26 16.03
C GLY A 191 -9.74 -6.57 15.45
N PHE A 192 -9.54 -7.82 15.03
CA PHE A 192 -8.33 -8.23 14.31
C PHE A 192 -8.10 -7.43 13.02
N LEU A 193 -9.12 -7.32 12.16
CA LEU A 193 -8.98 -6.58 10.90
C LEU A 193 -8.92 -5.06 11.12
N ASP A 194 -9.55 -4.54 12.17
CA ASP A 194 -9.49 -3.12 12.55
C ASP A 194 -8.06 -2.73 13.01
N ALA A 195 -7.39 -3.60 13.77
CA ALA A 195 -5.98 -3.41 14.12
C ALA A 195 -5.06 -3.53 12.89
N ALA A 196 -5.27 -4.56 12.06
CA ALA A 196 -4.46 -4.76 10.86
C ALA A 196 -4.64 -3.65 9.82
N PHE A 197 -5.78 -2.95 9.81
CA PHE A 197 -6.04 -1.83 8.90
C PHE A 197 -5.01 -0.70 9.02
N ALA A 198 -4.45 -0.49 10.22
CA ALA A 198 -3.38 0.48 10.44
C ALA A 198 -2.04 0.10 9.76
N TYR A 199 -1.91 -1.13 9.22
CA TYR A 199 -0.68 -1.67 8.66
C TYR A 199 -0.89 -2.15 7.21
N PRO A 200 -0.92 -1.24 6.22
CA PRO A 200 -1.33 -1.55 4.84
C PRO A 200 -0.41 -2.54 4.10
N LYS A 201 0.81 -2.76 4.59
CA LYS A 201 1.75 -3.75 4.03
C LYS A 201 1.41 -5.19 4.43
N ILE A 202 0.68 -5.38 5.54
CA ILE A 202 0.37 -6.70 6.09
C ILE A 202 -0.82 -7.31 5.37
N GLN A 203 -0.66 -8.56 4.93
CA GLN A 203 -1.73 -9.30 4.27
C GLN A 203 -2.56 -10.03 5.33
N ALA A 204 -3.57 -9.35 5.87
CA ALA A 204 -4.45 -9.88 6.90
C ALA A 204 -5.71 -10.56 6.36
N VAL A 205 -6.12 -11.69 6.93
CA VAL A 205 -7.40 -12.37 6.61
C VAL A 205 -7.92 -13.20 7.77
N VAL A 206 -9.26 -13.30 7.85
CA VAL A 206 -9.98 -14.14 8.81
C VAL A 206 -10.47 -15.42 8.13
N ILE A 207 -10.14 -16.57 8.71
CA ILE A 207 -10.49 -17.91 8.22
C ILE A 207 -11.21 -18.65 9.35
N ARG A 208 -12.40 -19.17 9.06
CA ARG A 208 -13.27 -19.81 10.05
C ARG A 208 -13.77 -21.16 9.57
N GLY A 209 -13.70 -22.18 10.41
CA GLY A 209 -14.39 -23.45 10.19
C GLY A 209 -15.79 -23.39 10.82
N ILE A 210 -16.79 -23.96 10.17
CA ILE A 210 -18.15 -23.97 10.68
C ILE A 210 -18.34 -25.12 11.68
N SER A 211 -18.46 -24.79 12.97
CA SER A 211 -18.61 -25.77 14.08
C SER A 211 -20.07 -26.16 14.35
N ASP A 212 -20.97 -25.23 14.12
CA ASP A 212 -22.39 -25.33 14.40
C ASP A 212 -23.16 -24.44 13.44
N LEU A 213 -24.47 -24.67 13.33
CA LEU A 213 -25.36 -23.78 12.59
C LEU A 213 -26.27 -23.08 13.60
N ILE A 214 -26.36 -21.75 13.51
CA ILE A 214 -27.39 -21.00 14.25
C ILE A 214 -28.78 -21.52 13.90
N GLU A 215 -28.88 -22.02 12.68
CA GLU A 215 -30.05 -22.66 12.15
C GLU A 215 -30.46 -23.95 12.92
N GLY A 216 -29.53 -24.63 13.57
CA GLY A 216 -29.70 -25.96 14.16
C GLY A 216 -29.23 -26.12 15.60
N LYS A 217 -29.15 -25.05 16.42
CA LYS A 217 -28.68 -25.13 17.83
C LYS A 217 -29.51 -26.03 18.78
N ASN A 218 -30.58 -26.65 18.29
CA ASN A 218 -31.27 -27.79 18.93
C ASN A 218 -30.89 -29.11 18.24
N ASP A 219 -29.59 -29.33 18.03
CA ASP A 219 -29.07 -30.25 17.01
C ASP A 219 -29.44 -31.73 17.27
N ASP A 220 -30.11 -32.36 16.30
CA ASP A 220 -30.23 -33.82 16.17
C ASP A 220 -28.91 -34.44 15.61
N SER A 221 -27.81 -33.67 15.56
CA SER A 221 -26.49 -34.18 15.17
C SER A 221 -26.03 -35.31 16.08
N VAL A 222 -25.57 -36.39 15.48
CA VAL A 222 -25.00 -37.54 16.19
C VAL A 222 -23.60 -37.24 16.75
N GLU A 223 -22.89 -36.24 16.22
CA GLU A 223 -21.51 -35.89 16.61
C GLU A 223 -21.47 -34.85 17.75
N PRO A 224 -20.78 -35.15 18.89
CA PRO A 224 -20.51 -34.22 20.00
C PRO A 224 -19.89 -32.88 19.59
N GLU A 225 -20.19 -31.82 20.35
CA GLU A 225 -19.75 -30.44 20.03
C GLU A 225 -18.22 -30.30 19.99
N ASP A 226 -17.50 -30.90 20.93
CA ASP A 226 -16.04 -30.89 20.98
C ASP A 226 -15.42 -31.51 19.71
N ILE A 227 -16.03 -32.58 19.19
CA ILE A 227 -15.63 -33.22 17.94
C ILE A 227 -15.89 -32.28 16.75
N ARG A 228 -17.05 -31.61 16.72
CA ARG A 228 -17.38 -30.67 15.64
C ARG A 228 -16.47 -29.44 15.65
N GLN A 229 -16.19 -28.86 16.81
CA GLN A 229 -15.26 -27.74 16.95
C GLN A 229 -13.84 -28.13 16.52
N ALA A 230 -13.35 -29.30 16.96
CA ALA A 230 -12.05 -29.81 16.54
C ALA A 230 -11.96 -30.03 15.02
N LYS A 231 -13.02 -30.58 14.42
CA LYS A 231 -13.13 -30.77 12.97
C LYS A 231 -13.16 -29.44 12.23
N ALA A 232 -13.96 -28.48 12.68
CA ALA A 232 -14.02 -27.14 12.09
C ALA A 232 -12.67 -26.43 12.17
N ALA A 233 -12.03 -26.44 13.34
CA ALA A 233 -10.70 -25.88 13.55
C ALA A 233 -9.64 -26.54 12.64
N GLN A 234 -9.68 -27.87 12.51
CA GLN A 234 -8.82 -28.62 11.60
C GLN A 234 -9.02 -28.23 10.14
N HIS A 235 -10.27 -28.10 9.70
CA HIS A 235 -10.57 -27.72 8.31
C HIS A 235 -10.12 -26.29 8.02
N ALA A 236 -10.35 -25.36 8.96
CA ALA A 236 -9.89 -23.98 8.86
C ALA A 236 -8.36 -23.90 8.80
N SER A 237 -7.65 -24.60 9.68
CA SER A 237 -6.19 -24.62 9.69
C SER A 237 -5.63 -25.30 8.44
N ALA A 238 -6.21 -26.43 8.01
CA ALA A 238 -5.82 -27.10 6.76
C ALA A 238 -5.92 -26.15 5.55
N PHE A 239 -7.02 -25.40 5.43
CA PHE A 239 -7.17 -24.43 4.35
C PHE A 239 -6.20 -23.25 4.49
N ALA A 240 -5.96 -22.76 5.71
CA ALA A 240 -4.98 -21.69 5.96
C ALA A 240 -3.56 -22.10 5.55
N PHE A 241 -3.12 -23.31 5.88
CA PHE A 241 -1.81 -23.83 5.47
C PHE A 241 -1.73 -24.20 3.99
N GLU A 242 -2.85 -24.57 3.35
CA GLU A 242 -2.89 -24.65 1.88
C GLU A 242 -2.70 -23.25 1.26
N MET A 243 -3.38 -22.23 1.76
CA MET A 243 -3.15 -20.86 1.32
C MET A 243 -1.69 -20.46 1.49
N LEU A 244 -1.09 -20.74 2.66
CA LEU A 244 0.30 -20.40 2.96
C LEU A 244 1.29 -21.10 2.02
N THR A 245 1.02 -22.35 1.66
CA THR A 245 1.82 -23.12 0.67
C THR A 245 1.86 -22.44 -0.70
N LYS A 246 0.79 -21.73 -1.06
CA LYS A 246 0.58 -21.16 -2.39
C LYS A 246 0.83 -19.66 -2.44
N LEU A 247 1.09 -19.06 -1.28
CA LEU A 247 1.62 -17.72 -1.17
C LEU A 247 3.12 -17.79 -1.42
N GLU A 248 3.65 -16.83 -2.15
CA GLU A 248 5.09 -16.63 -2.16
C GLU A 248 5.47 -16.02 -0.82
N LYS A 249 6.47 -16.59 -0.15
CA LYS A 249 7.20 -15.80 0.82
C LYS A 249 7.63 -14.53 0.12
N THR A 250 7.50 -13.41 0.82
CA THR A 250 8.37 -12.28 0.56
C THR A 250 9.79 -12.66 1.03
N SER A 251 10.33 -13.82 0.62
CA SER A 251 11.69 -14.22 0.92
C SER A 251 12.58 -13.37 0.04
N SER A 252 13.32 -12.46 0.66
CA SER A 252 14.66 -12.13 0.20
C SER A 252 14.79 -11.98 -1.32
N LEU A 253 14.01 -11.07 -1.92
CA LEU A 253 14.53 -10.27 -3.05
C LEU A 253 15.22 -8.99 -2.54
N GLN A 254 15.46 -8.92 -1.23
CA GLN A 254 16.72 -8.48 -0.63
C GLN A 254 17.88 -9.47 -0.86
N SER A 255 17.66 -10.59 -1.56
CA SER A 255 18.72 -11.45 -2.10
C SER A 255 18.50 -11.87 -3.56
N THR A 256 17.91 -10.99 -4.42
CA THR A 256 18.12 -10.83 -5.90
C THR A 256 16.87 -10.28 -6.65
N VAL A 257 16.34 -9.10 -6.31
CA VAL A 257 15.56 -8.15 -7.18
C VAL A 257 14.29 -8.65 -7.92
N SER A 258 13.15 -8.00 -7.64
CA SER A 258 12.00 -7.66 -8.53
C SER A 258 11.36 -8.71 -9.48
N LYS A 259 10.03 -8.86 -9.42
CA LYS A 259 9.15 -9.17 -10.59
C LYS A 259 7.70 -8.75 -10.25
N VAL A 260 7.33 -7.52 -10.58
CA VAL A 260 6.53 -7.16 -11.77
C VAL A 260 5.03 -7.45 -11.58
N THR A 261 4.35 -6.43 -11.05
CA THR A 261 3.08 -5.79 -11.49
C THR A 261 1.99 -6.63 -12.14
N GLN A 262 0.71 -6.33 -11.82
CA GLN A 262 -0.25 -5.66 -12.74
C GLN A 262 -1.68 -5.55 -12.13
N ARG A 263 -2.65 -4.67 -12.49
CA ARG A 263 -2.82 -3.23 -12.87
C ARG A 263 -4.24 -3.02 -13.50
N PHE A 264 -4.83 -1.82 -13.32
CA PHE A 264 -5.84 -1.04 -14.13
C PHE A 264 -7.34 -1.03 -13.74
N TYR A 265 -8.14 0.08 -13.64
CA TYR A 265 -8.32 1.47 -14.22
C TYR A 265 -9.29 1.65 -15.43
N SER A 266 -10.13 2.72 -15.44
CA SER A 266 -10.47 3.67 -16.57
C SER A 266 -11.53 4.74 -16.14
N GLN A 267 -11.41 6.07 -16.34
CA GLN A 267 -11.58 6.99 -17.51
C GLN A 267 -13.01 7.31 -18.02
N LYS A 268 -13.55 8.48 -17.64
CA LYS A 268 -14.34 9.42 -18.48
C LYS A 268 -14.64 10.69 -17.69
N MET A 269 -13.97 11.79 -18.03
CA MET A 269 -14.53 13.16 -18.18
C MET A 269 -13.41 14.21 -18.16
N ARG A 270 -13.30 14.93 -19.27
CA ARG A 270 -12.45 16.12 -19.51
C ARG A 270 -13.40 17.24 -19.97
N ARG A 271 -13.24 18.46 -19.44
CA ARG A 271 -13.31 19.81 -20.09
C ARG A 271 -14.20 20.88 -19.41
N LEU A 272 -13.64 22.11 -19.43
CA LEU A 272 -14.08 23.48 -19.07
C LEU A 272 -13.69 23.88 -17.63
N ALA A 273 -12.87 24.93 -17.34
CA ALA A 273 -12.47 26.19 -18.00
C ALA A 273 -10.98 26.57 -17.65
N LEU A 274 -10.09 27.19 -18.46
CA LEU A 274 -10.00 28.55 -19.07
C LEU A 274 -10.00 29.68 -18.00
N VAL A 275 -9.08 30.65 -17.83
CA VAL A 275 -8.06 31.37 -18.65
C VAL A 275 -7.01 32.00 -17.70
N GLY A 276 -5.73 32.08 -18.11
CA GLY A 276 -4.73 32.99 -17.53
C GLY A 276 -3.27 32.54 -17.71
N LEU A 277 -2.71 32.62 -18.94
CA LEU A 277 -1.50 33.40 -19.34
C LEU A 277 -0.16 32.98 -18.67
N PHE A 278 0.96 32.64 -19.33
CA PHE A 278 1.45 32.87 -20.70
C PHE A 278 2.56 31.86 -21.09
N ILE A 279 2.70 31.67 -22.40
CA ILE A 279 3.82 31.02 -23.12
C ILE A 279 4.73 32.15 -23.67
N VAL A 280 6.03 31.87 -23.86
CA VAL A 280 7.06 32.60 -24.65
C VAL A 280 8.07 33.48 -23.86
N ALA A 281 9.07 32.81 -23.29
CA ALA A 281 10.50 33.17 -23.33
C ALA A 281 11.21 31.88 -22.86
N PHE A 282 12.04 31.16 -23.61
CA PHE A 282 13.26 31.64 -24.24
C PHE A 282 13.82 30.49 -25.11
N LEU A 283 13.52 30.47 -26.40
CA LEU A 283 14.32 29.76 -27.40
C LEU A 283 15.05 30.81 -28.22
N MET A 284 16.28 31.16 -27.83
CA MET A 284 17.47 31.25 -28.70
C MET A 284 18.70 31.84 -27.95
N VAL A 285 19.69 30.97 -27.73
CA VAL A 285 21.09 31.09 -28.22
C VAL A 285 21.92 32.35 -27.87
N LEU A 286 22.98 32.11 -27.11
CA LEU A 286 24.35 32.69 -27.18
C LEU A 286 24.55 34.22 -27.07
N SER A 287 24.97 34.64 -25.88
CA SER A 287 26.24 35.36 -25.66
C SER A 287 26.86 34.68 -24.43
N GLY A 288 27.89 33.84 -24.58
CA GLY A 288 29.23 34.40 -24.62
C GLY A 288 29.56 34.94 -23.22
N GLU A 289 30.33 34.16 -22.46
CA GLU A 289 30.86 34.41 -21.11
C GLU A 289 30.09 33.79 -19.94
N GLY A 290 30.77 32.85 -19.26
CA GLY A 290 30.25 32.12 -18.09
C GLY A 290 30.48 30.60 -18.11
N TRP A 291 31.41 30.10 -18.94
CA TRP A 291 31.92 28.74 -18.84
C TRP A 291 32.91 28.65 -17.67
N TYR A 292 32.37 28.57 -16.45
CA TYR A 292 33.04 28.27 -15.17
C TYR A 292 31.90 27.88 -14.21
N HIS A 293 31.38 26.65 -14.19
CA HIS A 293 32.05 25.47 -13.66
C HIS A 293 31.61 24.21 -14.44
N GLN A 294 32.52 23.70 -15.26
CA GLN A 294 32.48 22.31 -15.70
C GLN A 294 33.15 21.49 -14.58
N HIS A 295 32.42 20.51 -14.02
CA HIS A 295 32.74 19.72 -12.82
C HIS A 295 32.51 20.43 -11.47
N LYS A 296 31.24 20.52 -11.05
CA LYS A 296 30.91 19.88 -9.79
C LYS A 296 30.16 18.60 -10.14
N LEU A 297 30.84 17.46 -10.02
CA LEU A 297 30.14 16.27 -9.53
C LEU A 297 29.45 16.73 -8.25
N LEU A 298 28.13 16.55 -8.12
CA LEU A 298 27.37 16.91 -6.91
C LEU A 298 28.25 16.64 -5.67
N GLU A 299 28.65 17.71 -4.98
CA GLU A 299 29.29 17.54 -3.67
C GLU A 299 28.18 17.06 -2.75
N ASN A 300 28.26 15.81 -2.29
CA ASN A 300 27.36 15.33 -1.25
C ASN A 300 27.43 16.29 -0.05
N PRO A 301 26.29 16.74 0.51
CA PRO A 301 24.91 16.27 0.26
C PRO A 301 24.06 17.17 -0.66
N VAL A 302 22.99 16.60 -1.24
CA VAL A 302 21.87 17.36 -1.85
C VAL A 302 21.10 18.09 -0.75
N VAL A 303 20.96 19.41 -0.84
CA VAL A 303 20.36 20.23 0.22
C VAL A 303 18.91 20.57 -0.10
N VAL A 304 17.99 20.09 0.74
CA VAL A 304 16.55 20.43 0.73
C VAL A 304 16.28 21.49 1.79
N LEU A 305 16.02 22.72 1.37
CA LEU A 305 15.77 23.85 2.26
C LEU A 305 14.27 24.07 2.44
N VAL A 306 13.79 24.04 3.69
CA VAL A 306 12.37 24.14 4.03
C VAL A 306 12.09 25.48 4.71
N ALA A 307 11.32 26.35 4.06
CA ALA A 307 10.81 27.59 4.62
C ALA A 307 9.73 27.33 5.68
N ASN A 308 9.57 28.29 6.60
CA ASN A 308 8.42 28.26 7.50
C ASN A 308 7.14 28.42 6.67
N PHE A 309 6.19 27.50 6.86
CA PHE A 309 4.88 27.59 6.24
C PHE A 309 4.06 28.66 6.96
N GLU A 310 3.70 29.71 6.24
CA GLU A 310 2.98 30.86 6.78
C GLU A 310 1.52 30.49 7.11
N ASP A 311 1.06 30.83 8.32
CA ASP A 311 -0.37 31.12 8.59
C ASP A 311 -0.49 32.62 8.82
N PRO A 312 -1.30 33.36 8.03
CA PRO A 312 -1.50 34.79 8.24
C PRO A 312 -2.05 35.16 9.63
N LYS A 313 -2.46 34.18 10.47
CA LYS A 313 -3.14 34.41 11.75
C LYS A 313 -2.66 33.57 12.95
N ASP A 314 -1.88 32.48 12.83
CA ASP A 314 -1.45 31.68 14.00
C ASP A 314 -0.40 30.57 13.71
N ASP A 315 0.77 30.55 14.37
CA ASP A 315 1.79 29.49 14.25
C ASP A 315 1.52 28.26 15.17
N LYS A 316 0.25 27.96 15.44
CA LYS A 316 -0.11 27.00 16.51
C LYS A 316 0.02 25.53 16.17
N TRP A 317 0.26 25.18 14.91
CA TRP A 317 -0.02 23.83 14.41
C TRP A 317 1.22 23.00 14.07
N GLY A 318 2.41 23.59 14.16
CA GLY A 318 3.67 22.86 13.95
C GLY A 318 3.81 22.26 12.54
N VAL A 319 3.12 22.81 11.53
CA VAL A 319 3.11 22.29 10.15
C VAL A 319 4.52 22.19 9.60
N THR A 320 5.31 23.27 9.75
CA THR A 320 6.72 23.31 9.34
C THR A 320 7.53 22.21 10.03
N THR A 321 7.40 22.08 11.35
CA THR A 321 8.12 21.07 12.14
C THR A 321 7.76 19.65 11.72
N ASN A 322 6.48 19.39 11.43
CA ASN A 322 6.02 18.08 10.99
C ASN A 322 6.54 17.74 9.59
N ILE A 323 6.50 18.68 8.64
CA ILE A 323 7.05 18.48 7.29
C ILE A 323 8.55 18.19 7.37
N ILE A 324 9.29 18.96 8.17
CA ILE A 324 10.74 18.75 8.36
C ILE A 324 10.99 17.38 8.99
N SER A 325 10.34 17.05 10.11
CA SER A 325 10.54 15.76 10.79
C SER A 325 10.23 14.57 9.89
N GLN A 326 9.16 14.64 9.10
CA GLN A 326 8.80 13.55 8.18
C GLN A 326 9.77 13.45 6.99
N LEU A 327 10.24 14.59 6.48
CA LEU A 327 11.29 14.58 5.45
C LEU A 327 12.59 14.03 6.00
N GLU A 328 12.98 14.42 7.20
CA GLU A 328 14.16 13.88 7.89
C GLU A 328 14.01 12.37 8.09
N ASP A 329 12.87 11.89 8.61
CA ASP A 329 12.59 10.46 8.78
C ASP A 329 12.63 9.70 7.45
N ALA A 330 11.92 10.19 6.42
CA ALA A 330 11.87 9.58 5.09
C ALA A 330 13.21 9.60 4.37
N LEU A 331 14.07 10.56 4.69
CA LEU A 331 15.39 10.74 4.10
C LEU A 331 16.53 10.28 5.00
N THR A 332 16.25 9.74 6.19
CA THR A 332 17.26 9.31 7.17
C THR A 332 18.21 8.25 6.60
N GLU A 333 17.72 7.40 5.70
CA GLU A 333 18.54 6.38 5.02
C GLU A 333 19.46 6.94 3.92
N TYR A 334 19.43 8.25 3.68
CA TYR A 334 20.15 8.92 2.59
C TYR A 334 21.15 9.93 3.15
N GLU A 335 22.33 9.44 3.53
CA GLU A 335 23.45 10.26 4.07
C GLU A 335 23.91 11.38 3.13
N ASP A 336 23.51 11.33 1.86
CA ASP A 336 23.82 12.30 0.82
C ASP A 336 22.66 13.25 0.51
N VAL A 337 21.67 13.35 1.41
CA VAL A 337 20.59 14.32 1.38
C VAL A 337 20.52 15.01 2.74
N GLU A 338 20.50 16.34 2.75
CA GLU A 338 20.45 17.14 3.96
C GLU A 338 19.19 18.01 3.93
N VAL A 339 18.29 17.81 4.91
CA VAL A 339 17.12 18.65 5.11
C VAL A 339 17.53 19.81 6.03
N LYS A 340 17.28 21.05 5.60
CA LYS A 340 17.60 22.26 6.38
C LYS A 340 16.36 23.10 6.59
N ALA A 341 16.12 23.49 7.84
CA ALA A 341 15.18 24.56 8.14
C ALA A 341 15.77 25.92 7.69
N LEU A 342 15.02 26.68 6.90
CA LEU A 342 15.36 28.07 6.58
C LEU A 342 15.13 29.00 7.78
N ASN A 343 14.18 28.66 8.66
CA ASN A 343 13.75 29.48 9.80
C ASN A 343 13.23 30.88 9.42
N GLU A 344 12.81 31.05 8.16
CA GLU A 344 12.15 32.25 7.65
C GLU A 344 10.96 31.80 6.79
N GLU A 345 9.91 32.60 6.74
CA GLU A 345 8.80 32.41 5.81
C GLU A 345 9.16 32.91 4.40
N ILE A 346 8.45 32.38 3.40
CA ILE A 346 8.38 32.96 2.06
C ILE A 346 6.90 33.15 1.75
N THR A 347 6.49 34.40 1.72
CA THR A 347 5.07 34.73 1.59
C THR A 347 4.57 34.51 0.17
N ALA A 348 3.25 34.37 0.02
CA ALA A 348 2.61 34.28 -1.29
C ALA A 348 2.92 35.49 -2.21
N GLN A 349 3.18 36.67 -1.63
CA GLN A 349 3.52 37.90 -2.37
C GLN A 349 4.97 37.90 -2.87
N GLU A 350 5.89 37.35 -2.07
CA GLU A 350 7.31 37.24 -2.39
C GLU A 350 7.57 36.21 -3.50
N GLY A 351 6.93 35.05 -3.37
CA GLY A 351 6.85 34.05 -4.42
C GLY A 351 8.19 33.42 -4.83
N ILE A 352 8.18 32.88 -6.05
CA ILE A 352 9.28 32.13 -6.66
C ILE A 352 10.63 32.86 -6.68
N LYS A 353 10.63 34.19 -6.91
CA LYS A 353 11.87 34.96 -7.02
C LYS A 353 12.65 34.98 -5.70
N VAL A 354 11.93 35.17 -4.59
CA VAL A 354 12.51 35.19 -3.26
C VAL A 354 12.91 33.78 -2.82
N ALA A 355 12.07 32.77 -3.10
CA ALA A 355 12.40 31.37 -2.81
C ALA A 355 13.73 30.96 -3.45
N ARG A 356 13.93 31.32 -4.73
CA ARG A 356 15.18 31.03 -5.42
C ARG A 356 16.36 31.80 -4.85
N ALA A 357 16.23 33.12 -4.62
CA ALA A 357 17.30 33.91 -4.03
C ALA A 357 17.72 33.40 -2.64
N LYS A 358 16.75 32.95 -1.81
CA LYS A 358 17.03 32.35 -0.51
C LYS A 358 17.75 31.02 -0.66
N GLY A 359 17.29 30.12 -1.53
CA GLY A 359 18.00 28.86 -1.70
C GLY A 359 19.39 29.02 -2.33
N GLU A 360 19.60 29.94 -3.27
CA GLU A 360 20.94 30.27 -3.78
C GLU A 360 21.87 30.75 -2.66
N LYS A 361 21.40 31.65 -1.80
CA LYS A 361 22.13 32.15 -0.63
C LYS A 361 22.50 31.03 0.35
N HIS A 362 21.63 30.03 0.49
CA HIS A 362 21.81 28.91 1.41
C HIS A 362 22.44 27.67 0.76
N HIS A 363 22.90 27.79 -0.49
CA HIS A 363 23.46 26.68 -1.28
C HIS A 363 22.53 25.45 -1.31
N ALA A 364 21.24 25.70 -1.46
CA ALA A 364 20.21 24.66 -1.56
C ALA A 364 20.01 24.22 -3.01
N ASP A 365 19.70 22.95 -3.21
CA ASP A 365 19.33 22.39 -4.51
C ASP A 365 17.82 22.47 -4.72
N ILE A 366 17.07 22.28 -3.63
CA ILE A 366 15.61 22.31 -3.60
C ILE A 366 15.16 23.27 -2.49
N VAL A 367 14.15 24.10 -2.78
CA VAL A 367 13.47 24.93 -1.78
C VAL A 367 12.00 24.55 -1.70
N LEU A 368 11.56 24.17 -0.49
CA LEU A 368 10.16 23.94 -0.14
C LEU A 368 9.62 25.17 0.57
N TRP A 369 8.50 25.69 0.09
CA TRP A 369 7.86 26.85 0.70
C TRP A 369 6.35 26.80 0.49
N GLY A 370 5.60 27.57 1.27
CA GLY A 370 4.16 27.45 1.26
C GLY A 370 3.46 28.21 2.36
N TRP A 371 2.15 28.04 2.41
CA TRP A 371 1.29 28.62 3.43
C TRP A 371 0.10 27.69 3.68
N TYR A 372 -0.56 27.88 4.82
CA TYR A 372 -1.82 27.21 5.12
C TYR A 372 -2.87 28.21 5.59
N HIS A 373 -4.14 27.91 5.35
CA HIS A 373 -5.24 28.75 5.84
C HIS A 373 -6.39 27.91 6.36
N LYS A 374 -7.01 28.41 7.43
CA LYS A 374 -8.22 27.83 8.00
C LYS A 374 -9.46 28.40 7.32
N THR A 375 -10.30 27.51 6.82
CA THR A 375 -11.70 27.77 6.46
C THR A 375 -12.63 27.28 7.56
N ASP A 376 -13.93 27.58 7.45
CA ASP A 376 -14.94 27.16 8.44
C ASP A 376 -15.10 25.64 8.53
N SER A 377 -14.66 24.89 7.51
CA SER A 377 -14.70 23.42 7.48
C SER A 377 -13.34 22.76 7.46
N ASP A 378 -12.31 23.37 6.86
CA ASP A 378 -11.14 22.67 6.31
C ASP A 378 -9.85 23.53 6.41
N VAL A 379 -8.65 22.94 6.43
CA VAL A 379 -7.38 23.69 6.45
C VAL A 379 -6.59 23.40 5.19
N GLN A 380 -6.55 24.35 4.26
CA GLN A 380 -5.87 24.17 2.99
C GLN A 380 -4.39 24.52 3.12
N VAL A 381 -3.52 23.56 2.83
CA VAL A 381 -2.06 23.74 2.78
C VAL A 381 -1.63 23.82 1.33
N THR A 382 -0.81 24.82 1.00
CA THR A 382 -0.21 24.99 -0.31
C THR A 382 1.29 24.75 -0.20
N VAL A 383 1.80 23.72 -0.85
CA VAL A 383 3.25 23.44 -0.96
C VAL A 383 3.75 23.85 -2.34
N LYS A 384 4.90 24.50 -2.39
CA LYS A 384 5.63 24.90 -3.61
C LYS A 384 7.05 24.34 -3.56
N PHE A 385 7.53 23.94 -4.73
CA PHE A 385 8.86 23.36 -4.94
C PHE A 385 9.61 24.23 -5.94
N GLU A 386 10.78 24.72 -5.53
CA GLU A 386 11.74 25.37 -6.44
C GLU A 386 13.00 24.54 -6.53
N ILE A 387 13.49 24.37 -7.75
CA ILE A 387 14.72 23.66 -8.00
C ILE A 387 15.71 24.65 -8.59
N LEU A 388 16.86 24.75 -7.92
CA LEU A 388 17.82 25.82 -8.14
C LEU A 388 18.92 25.44 -9.12
N GLU A 389 19.13 24.15 -9.31
CA GLU A 389 19.97 23.66 -10.39
C GLU A 389 19.30 23.85 -11.75
N ASN A 390 20.09 24.17 -12.76
CA ASN A 390 19.63 24.29 -14.14
C ASN A 390 19.39 22.90 -14.75
N LEU A 391 18.25 22.30 -14.39
CA LEU A 391 17.83 21.00 -14.87
C LEU A 391 17.17 21.17 -16.24
N ARG A 392 17.91 20.78 -17.28
CA ARG A 392 17.47 20.88 -18.68
C ARG A 392 16.13 20.14 -18.88
N LEU A 393 15.92 19.05 -18.13
CA LEU A 393 14.76 18.15 -18.21
C LEU A 393 13.48 18.69 -17.52
N LEU A 394 13.57 19.64 -16.58
CA LEU A 394 12.38 20.17 -15.89
C LEU A 394 11.64 21.24 -16.69
N SER A 395 12.30 21.86 -17.67
CA SER A 395 11.62 22.78 -18.61
C SER A 395 10.54 22.09 -19.46
N GLU A 396 10.54 20.75 -19.56
CA GLU A 396 9.53 19.94 -20.24
C GLU A 396 8.40 19.44 -19.30
N LEU A 397 8.61 19.51 -17.98
CA LEU A 397 7.62 19.13 -16.95
C LEU A 397 6.68 20.32 -16.69
N LYS A 398 5.41 20.20 -17.10
CA LYS A 398 4.37 21.15 -16.72
C LYS A 398 4.01 20.94 -15.24
N THR A 399 4.75 21.53 -14.31
CA THR A 399 4.35 21.55 -12.91
C THR A 399 3.14 22.47 -12.76
N LYS A 400 1.97 21.88 -12.44
CA LYS A 400 0.84 22.68 -11.94
C LYS A 400 1.17 23.08 -10.50
N PRO A 401 0.86 24.31 -10.05
CA PRO A 401 0.83 24.60 -8.63
C PRO A 401 -0.12 23.60 -7.95
N LEU A 402 0.38 22.86 -6.95
CA LEU A 402 -0.48 22.06 -6.08
C LEU A 402 -1.40 23.04 -5.33
N ILE A 403 -2.72 22.91 -5.53
CA ILE A 403 -3.76 23.60 -4.77
C ILE A 403 -4.75 22.50 -4.38
N GLN A 404 -4.73 22.06 -3.13
CA GLN A 404 -5.65 21.06 -2.60
C GLN A 404 -6.65 21.71 -1.64
N GLU A 405 -7.92 21.31 -1.77
CA GLU A 405 -8.91 21.46 -0.70
C GLU A 405 -8.65 20.35 0.32
N ILE A 406 -8.02 20.69 1.45
CA ILE A 406 -7.60 19.73 2.47
C ILE A 406 -8.58 19.81 3.64
N ALA A 407 -9.34 18.73 3.85
CA ALA A 407 -10.46 18.70 4.78
C ALA A 407 -10.10 18.72 6.28
N LYS A 408 -11.04 19.23 7.07
CA LYS A 408 -11.27 19.26 8.54
C LYS A 408 -10.09 18.95 9.48
N LEU A 409 -9.65 19.99 10.20
CA LEU A 409 -8.59 19.95 11.23
C LEU A 409 -8.93 19.15 12.51
N ASP A 410 -10.05 18.44 12.57
CA ASP A 410 -10.48 17.77 13.80
C ASP A 410 -9.88 16.36 13.96
N ASN A 411 -9.16 15.81 12.95
CA ASN A 411 -8.50 14.50 13.03
C ASN A 411 -7.20 14.39 12.21
N PHE A 412 -6.33 13.51 12.66
CA PHE A 412 -4.99 13.06 12.20
C PHE A 412 -4.74 12.90 10.68
N GLU A 413 -5.74 13.05 9.81
CA GLU A 413 -5.67 12.79 8.35
C GLU A 413 -4.81 13.80 7.56
N ILE A 414 -4.64 15.04 8.05
CA ILE A 414 -3.82 16.07 7.36
C ILE A 414 -2.32 15.76 7.47
N GLN A 415 -1.88 15.23 8.61
CA GLN A 415 -0.45 14.99 8.89
C GLN A 415 0.11 13.82 8.08
N THR A 416 -0.72 12.85 7.71
CA THR A 416 -0.31 11.65 6.98
C THR A 416 -0.36 11.85 5.46
N GLN A 417 -1.36 12.56 4.91
CA GLN A 417 -1.45 12.78 3.46
C GLN A 417 -0.41 13.78 2.92
N LEU A 418 -0.07 14.82 3.69
CA LEU A 418 1.03 15.73 3.33
C LEU A 418 2.39 15.02 3.28
N SER A 419 2.57 13.92 4.01
CA SER A 419 3.85 13.25 4.17
C SER A 419 4.23 12.38 2.97
N GLU A 420 3.29 11.59 2.46
CA GLU A 420 3.56 10.60 1.41
C GLU A 420 3.77 11.28 0.05
N GLU A 421 2.93 12.24 -0.33
CA GLU A 421 3.07 12.99 -1.59
C GLU A 421 4.33 13.87 -1.59
N THR A 422 4.63 14.53 -0.46
CA THR A 422 5.86 15.34 -0.32
C THR A 422 7.10 14.45 -0.38
N SER A 423 7.06 13.26 0.23
CA SER A 423 8.14 12.28 0.14
C SER A 423 8.34 11.76 -1.28
N TYR A 424 7.24 11.44 -1.98
CA TYR A 424 7.26 11.05 -3.39
C TYR A 424 7.90 12.11 -4.27
N LEU A 425 7.41 13.36 -4.21
CA LEU A 425 7.87 14.45 -5.07
C LEU A 425 9.33 14.83 -4.78
N THR A 426 9.72 14.82 -3.50
CA THR A 426 11.10 15.08 -3.08
C THR A 426 12.04 14.02 -3.64
N LEU A 427 11.73 12.74 -3.43
CA LEU A 427 12.57 11.64 -3.94
C LEU A 427 12.59 11.58 -5.47
N PHE A 428 11.47 11.84 -6.14
CA PHE A 428 11.43 11.95 -7.59
C PHE A 428 12.32 13.08 -8.10
N THR A 429 12.26 14.24 -7.46
CA THR A 429 13.06 15.42 -7.82
C THR A 429 14.55 15.17 -7.61
N ILE A 430 14.94 14.60 -6.46
CA ILE A 430 16.32 14.19 -6.20
C ILE A 430 16.80 13.16 -7.23
N GLY A 431 15.92 12.25 -7.65
CA GLY A 431 16.20 11.31 -8.73
C GLY A 431 16.53 11.99 -10.06
N LEU A 432 15.77 13.04 -10.43
CA LEU A 432 16.04 13.83 -11.64
C LEU A 432 17.36 14.60 -11.55
N VAL A 433 17.63 15.23 -10.41
CA VAL A 433 18.90 15.93 -10.13
C VAL A 433 20.09 14.98 -10.36
N ARG A 434 20.03 13.80 -9.77
CA ARG A 434 21.09 12.78 -9.90
C ARG A 434 21.20 12.22 -11.31
N TYR A 435 20.08 12.07 -12.00
CA TYR A 435 20.06 11.63 -13.39
C TYR A 435 20.81 12.62 -14.30
N GLU A 436 20.59 13.92 -14.13
CA GLU A 436 21.28 14.99 -14.87
C GLU A 436 22.77 15.07 -14.52
N ALA A 437 23.10 14.83 -13.25
CA ALA A 437 24.47 14.69 -12.79
C ALA A 437 25.15 13.39 -13.28
N LYS A 438 24.43 12.53 -14.01
CA LYS A 438 24.89 11.21 -14.50
C LYS A 438 25.21 10.22 -13.38
N ASP A 439 24.75 10.50 -12.17
CA ASP A 439 24.75 9.59 -11.04
C ASP A 439 23.54 8.63 -11.18
N TYR A 440 23.62 7.77 -12.19
CA TYR A 440 22.49 6.92 -12.57
C TYR A 440 22.13 5.90 -11.49
N GLU A 441 23.09 5.48 -10.66
CA GLU A 441 22.86 4.52 -9.58
C GLU A 441 21.98 5.12 -8.49
N ASN A 442 22.34 6.30 -7.97
CA ASN A 442 21.51 6.94 -6.97
C ASN A 442 20.24 7.54 -7.59
N ALA A 443 20.24 7.96 -8.86
CA ALA A 443 19.01 8.32 -9.55
C ALA A 443 18.01 7.15 -9.57
N ILE A 444 18.47 5.95 -9.92
CA ILE A 444 17.65 4.73 -9.91
C ILE A 444 17.14 4.43 -8.50
N LEU A 445 18.00 4.56 -7.48
CA LEU A 445 17.63 4.34 -6.08
C LEU A 445 16.50 5.30 -5.66
N ARG A 446 16.66 6.59 -5.92
CA ARG A 446 15.69 7.63 -5.54
C ARG A 446 14.37 7.48 -6.29
N PHE A 447 14.39 7.20 -7.58
CA PHE A 447 13.16 6.87 -8.33
C PHE A 447 12.47 5.61 -7.79
N THR A 448 13.23 4.60 -7.37
CA THR A 448 12.68 3.36 -6.82
C THR A 448 12.02 3.59 -5.47
N ARG A 449 12.65 4.40 -4.63
CA ARG A 449 12.11 4.77 -3.31
C ARG A 449 10.91 5.70 -3.41
N ALA A 450 10.92 6.65 -4.34
CA ALA A 450 9.75 7.47 -4.63
C ALA A 450 8.51 6.60 -4.92
N LEU A 451 8.66 5.49 -5.67
CA LEU A 451 7.56 4.58 -5.97
C LEU A 451 6.95 3.87 -4.74
N GLU A 452 7.63 3.85 -3.59
CA GLU A 452 7.12 3.26 -2.36
C GLU A 452 6.02 4.11 -1.71
N PHE A 453 6.01 5.41 -2.01
CA PHE A 453 5.02 6.39 -1.55
C PHE A 453 3.85 6.57 -2.53
N VAL A 454 3.66 5.64 -3.46
CA VAL A 454 2.51 5.67 -4.39
C VAL A 454 1.47 4.67 -3.89
N THR A 455 0.48 5.13 -3.10
CA THR A 455 -0.62 4.26 -2.63
C THR A 455 -1.77 4.15 -3.65
N ASP A 456 -2.66 3.18 -3.46
CA ASP A 456 -3.81 2.95 -4.36
C ASP A 456 -4.85 4.09 -4.32
N ALA A 457 -4.91 4.88 -3.24
CA ALA A 457 -5.75 6.08 -3.14
C ALA A 457 -5.16 7.28 -3.91
N GLU A 458 -3.84 7.31 -4.09
CA GLU A 458 -3.09 8.45 -4.64
C GLU A 458 -2.71 8.29 -6.12
N GLN A 459 -2.91 7.10 -6.71
CA GLN A 459 -2.73 6.89 -8.15
C GLN A 459 -3.60 7.83 -9.01
N ALA A 460 -4.69 8.38 -8.47
CA ALA A 460 -5.52 9.37 -9.14
C ALA A 460 -4.97 10.81 -9.01
N ILE A 461 -4.21 11.11 -7.95
CA ILE A 461 -3.65 12.43 -7.64
C ILE A 461 -2.30 12.61 -8.35
N VAL A 462 -1.42 11.60 -8.29
CA VAL A 462 -0.08 11.58 -8.92
C VAL A 462 -0.13 11.51 -10.45
N GLN A 463 -1.28 11.10 -11.01
CA GLN A 463 -1.49 10.99 -12.46
C GLN A 463 -1.39 12.32 -13.20
N ASP A 464 -1.57 13.44 -12.52
CA ASP A 464 -1.61 14.75 -13.16
C ASP A 464 -0.21 15.35 -13.41
N VAL A 465 0.90 14.76 -12.87
CA VAL A 465 2.26 15.27 -13.16
C VAL A 465 3.41 14.25 -13.43
N THR A 466 3.53 13.02 -12.88
CA THR A 466 4.92 12.41 -12.89
C THR A 466 5.13 10.89 -13.01
N LEU A 467 4.13 10.00 -12.88
CA LEU A 467 4.46 8.57 -12.73
C LEU A 467 5.04 7.93 -14.01
N ASP A 468 4.49 8.24 -15.19
CA ASP A 468 5.04 7.80 -16.48
C ASP A 468 6.45 8.34 -16.72
N THR A 469 6.68 9.58 -16.30
CA THR A 469 7.97 10.29 -16.39
C THR A 469 9.03 9.70 -15.48
N LEU A 470 8.68 9.33 -14.24
CA LEU A 470 9.55 8.60 -13.33
C LEU A 470 10.01 7.28 -13.95
N TYR A 471 9.07 6.46 -14.43
CA TYR A 471 9.43 5.21 -15.11
C TYR A 471 10.28 5.45 -16.36
N PHE A 472 10.01 6.52 -17.12
CA PHE A 472 10.83 6.88 -18.28
C PHE A 472 12.28 7.19 -17.89
N TYR A 473 12.53 8.09 -16.93
CA TYR A 473 13.88 8.48 -16.53
C TYR A 473 14.62 7.36 -15.82
N ARG A 474 13.94 6.57 -14.98
CA ARG A 474 14.54 5.37 -14.41
C ARG A 474 14.94 4.37 -15.49
N GLY A 475 14.10 4.19 -16.52
CA GLY A 475 14.42 3.36 -17.68
C GLY A 475 15.62 3.87 -18.49
N ALA A 476 15.75 5.18 -18.65
CA ALA A 476 16.89 5.81 -19.31
C ALA A 476 18.19 5.67 -18.51
N ALA A 477 18.11 5.72 -17.18
CA ALA A 477 19.23 5.47 -16.28
C ALA A 477 19.73 4.02 -16.44
N TYR A 478 18.82 3.04 -16.39
CA TYR A 478 19.13 1.63 -16.64
C TYR A 478 19.72 1.38 -18.03
N TYR A 479 19.18 2.05 -19.05
CA TYR A 479 19.72 1.97 -20.41
C TYR A 479 21.18 2.43 -20.44
N THR A 480 21.50 3.53 -19.76
CA THR A 480 22.86 4.08 -19.70
C THR A 480 23.81 3.17 -18.94
N LYS A 481 23.31 2.47 -17.90
CA LYS A 481 24.06 1.40 -17.20
C LYS A 481 24.23 0.12 -18.02
N GLY A 482 23.59 0.01 -19.18
CA GLY A 482 23.62 -1.21 -20.01
C GLY A 482 22.64 -2.30 -19.57
N GLU A 483 21.78 -2.02 -18.58
CA GLU A 483 20.76 -2.93 -18.06
C GLU A 483 19.51 -2.88 -18.97
N LEU A 484 19.68 -3.33 -20.22
CA LEU A 484 18.73 -3.13 -21.32
C LEU A 484 17.34 -3.73 -21.05
N ASP A 485 17.26 -4.87 -20.37
CA ASP A 485 15.98 -5.52 -20.03
C ASP A 485 15.20 -4.73 -18.97
N LEU A 486 15.90 -4.14 -18.00
CA LEU A 486 15.31 -3.27 -16.99
C LEU A 486 14.88 -1.93 -17.61
N ALA A 487 15.66 -1.39 -18.55
CA ALA A 487 15.27 -0.23 -19.34
C ALA A 487 13.96 -0.48 -20.11
N ILE A 488 13.87 -1.59 -20.84
CA ILE A 488 12.64 -2.00 -21.55
C ILE A 488 11.47 -2.15 -20.59
N THR A 489 11.67 -2.77 -19.43
CA THR A 489 10.62 -2.96 -18.42
C THR A 489 10.07 -1.62 -17.93
N ASN A 490 10.95 -0.67 -17.66
CA ASN A 490 10.57 0.67 -17.22
C ASN A 490 9.88 1.47 -18.34
N TYR A 491 10.39 1.43 -19.58
CA TYR A 491 9.69 2.03 -20.72
C TYR A 491 8.33 1.38 -20.99
N ASN A 492 8.17 0.07 -20.77
CA ASN A 492 6.88 -0.60 -20.84
C ASN A 492 5.90 -0.05 -19.80
N GLN A 493 6.35 0.20 -18.56
CA GLN A 493 5.51 0.80 -17.54
C GLN A 493 5.09 2.22 -17.92
N ALA A 494 6.05 3.06 -18.35
CA ALA A 494 5.80 4.42 -18.83
C ALA A 494 4.77 4.43 -19.97
N ILE A 495 4.96 3.60 -21.01
CA ILE A 495 4.02 3.44 -22.14
C ILE A 495 2.66 2.93 -21.68
N LYS A 496 2.64 2.00 -20.73
CA LYS A 496 1.39 1.46 -20.24
C LYS A 496 0.62 2.54 -19.44
N ILE A 497 1.32 3.45 -18.73
CA ILE A 497 0.69 4.60 -18.02
C ILE A 497 0.19 5.61 -19.04
N ASN A 498 1.07 5.96 -19.98
CA ASN A 498 0.80 6.93 -21.02
C ASN A 498 1.07 6.30 -22.40
N PRO A 499 0.05 5.70 -23.03
CA PRO A 499 0.18 5.11 -24.37
C PRO A 499 0.50 6.12 -25.48
N GLU A 500 0.50 7.41 -25.16
CA GLU A 500 0.88 8.49 -26.07
C GLU A 500 2.30 9.02 -25.80
N TYR A 501 3.08 8.39 -24.90
CA TYR A 501 4.42 8.84 -24.57
C TYR A 501 5.44 8.47 -25.66
N ALA A 502 5.59 9.35 -26.65
CA ALA A 502 6.42 9.13 -27.85
C ALA A 502 7.90 8.83 -27.51
N LEU A 503 8.48 9.56 -26.55
CA LEU A 503 9.87 9.36 -26.10
C LEU A 503 10.09 7.97 -25.51
N ALA A 504 9.13 7.41 -24.77
CA ALA A 504 9.25 6.07 -24.21
C ALA A 504 9.24 4.99 -25.31
N TYR A 505 8.43 5.13 -26.36
CA TYR A 505 8.50 4.24 -27.53
C TYR A 505 9.82 4.38 -28.27
N TYR A 506 10.30 5.61 -28.49
CA TYR A 506 11.57 5.86 -29.15
C TYR A 506 12.73 5.22 -28.38
N ASN A 507 12.86 5.49 -27.08
CA ASN A 507 13.94 4.93 -26.28
C ASN A 507 13.85 3.41 -26.15
N ARG A 508 12.64 2.82 -26.04
CA ARG A 508 12.48 1.36 -26.06
C ARG A 508 12.88 0.75 -27.40
N GLY A 509 12.53 1.39 -28.52
CA GLY A 509 12.98 1.00 -29.84
C GLY A 509 14.51 1.04 -29.97
N TYR A 510 15.14 2.08 -29.43
CA TYR A 510 16.60 2.19 -29.40
C TYR A 510 17.24 1.09 -28.56
N THR A 511 16.66 0.76 -27.39
CA THR A 511 17.09 -0.38 -26.57
C THR A 511 16.95 -1.71 -27.32
N TYR A 512 15.84 -1.96 -28.02
CA TYR A 512 15.70 -3.15 -28.85
C TYR A 512 16.71 -3.23 -30.00
N SER A 513 17.17 -2.08 -30.50
CA SER A 513 18.21 -2.03 -31.51
C SER A 513 19.55 -2.52 -30.96
N LYS A 514 19.89 -2.17 -29.71
CA LYS A 514 21.07 -2.70 -29.02
C LYS A 514 21.00 -4.21 -28.80
N LEU A 515 19.80 -4.75 -28.61
CA LEU A 515 19.54 -6.19 -28.51
C LEU A 515 19.38 -6.90 -29.87
N GLY A 516 19.52 -6.19 -30.99
CA GLY A 516 19.40 -6.77 -32.34
C GLY A 516 17.98 -7.15 -32.77
N ASN A 517 16.93 -6.77 -32.03
CA ASN A 517 15.55 -7.13 -32.35
C ASN A 517 14.92 -6.17 -33.38
N LYS A 518 15.28 -6.36 -34.66
CA LYS A 518 14.84 -5.50 -35.78
C LYS A 518 13.33 -5.34 -35.89
N GLN A 519 12.55 -6.38 -35.60
CA GLN A 519 11.09 -6.32 -35.69
C GLN A 519 10.49 -5.36 -34.66
N LYS A 520 10.93 -5.46 -33.40
CA LYS A 520 10.45 -4.58 -32.32
C LYS A 520 10.92 -3.14 -32.50
N VAL A 521 12.15 -2.94 -33.01
CA VAL A 521 12.68 -1.61 -33.38
C VAL A 521 11.74 -0.92 -34.37
N ILE A 522 11.41 -1.59 -35.48
CA ILE A 522 10.55 -1.02 -36.52
C ILE A 522 9.16 -0.69 -35.95
N GLN A 523 8.60 -1.56 -35.12
CA GLN A 523 7.31 -1.35 -34.50
C GLN A 523 7.31 -0.10 -33.60
N ASP A 524 8.30 0.02 -32.73
CA ASP A 524 8.39 1.10 -31.75
C ASP A 524 8.72 2.44 -32.39
N PHE A 525 9.64 2.48 -33.36
CA PHE A 525 9.94 3.71 -34.10
C PHE A 525 8.76 4.17 -34.95
N LYS A 526 8.01 3.26 -35.59
CA LYS A 526 6.77 3.63 -36.29
C LYS A 526 5.73 4.22 -35.35
N LYS A 527 5.57 3.64 -34.16
CA LYS A 527 4.64 4.15 -33.14
C LYS A 527 5.09 5.50 -32.60
N ALA A 528 6.37 5.67 -32.28
CA ALA A 528 6.95 6.94 -31.84
C ALA A 528 6.77 8.04 -32.89
N ALA A 529 7.13 7.77 -34.16
CA ALA A 529 6.96 8.72 -35.26
C ALA A 529 5.49 9.15 -35.44
N LYS A 530 4.55 8.20 -35.37
CA LYS A 530 3.11 8.52 -35.42
C LYS A 530 2.66 9.41 -34.26
N LEU A 531 3.17 9.16 -33.06
CA LEU A 531 2.85 9.96 -31.88
C LEU A 531 3.48 11.36 -31.94
N TYR A 532 4.75 11.47 -32.32
CA TYR A 532 5.43 12.75 -32.53
C TYR A 532 4.71 13.61 -33.57
N ALA A 533 4.31 13.03 -34.70
CA ALA A 533 3.51 13.72 -35.71
C ALA A 533 2.15 14.19 -35.16
N LYS A 534 1.46 13.35 -34.37
CA LYS A 534 0.21 13.73 -33.69
C LYS A 534 0.41 14.87 -32.67
N GLN A 535 1.57 14.94 -32.04
CA GLN A 535 1.93 15.95 -31.04
C GLN A 535 2.44 17.26 -31.66
N GLY A 536 2.49 17.38 -32.99
CA GLY A 536 3.03 18.55 -33.68
C GLY A 536 4.55 18.66 -33.59
N ASN A 537 5.22 17.61 -33.10
CA ASN A 537 6.67 17.55 -32.98
C ASN A 537 7.23 16.85 -34.22
N THR A 538 7.30 17.58 -35.34
CA THR A 538 7.88 17.04 -36.57
C THR A 538 9.41 17.12 -36.50
N ALA A 539 10.02 15.95 -36.24
CA ALA A 539 11.45 15.63 -36.28
C ALA A 539 12.30 15.90 -35.01
N LYS A 540 12.90 14.83 -34.50
CA LYS A 540 14.34 14.76 -34.24
C LYS A 540 14.91 13.64 -35.08
#